data_AF-A0A101H660-F1
#
_entry.id   AF-A0A101H660-F1
#
_cell.length_a   1.000
_cell.length_b   1.000
_cell.length_c   1.000
_cell.angle_alpha   90.00
_cell.angle_beta   90.00
_cell.angle_gamma   90.00
#
_symmetry.space_group_name_H-M   'P 1'
#
loop_
_entity.id
_entity.type
_entity.pdbx_description
1 polymer ?
#
loop_
_entity_poly.entity_id
_entity_poly.type
_entity_poly.pdbx_seq_one_letter_code
_entity_poly.pdbx_strand_id
1 'polypeptide(L)'
;MARTASLYTDGASRGNPGKAAIAYIIIEDDRILREHGEAIGIATNNEAEYRALIAGLKAAAALDLHEVAVHSDSELMVKQMNGSYAVRSARLLPLYKQATEAKSMFDRVTFTSLPREDPTIQKADALANEALDGKMPSPVESWPGAFVKPIGIVSSPYKMPGDAPRQGRLAPVESRIEIYPEYEGGLSGLLDYDKLFIFCWFDRSRRDQLRVERPGRGGVRGVFATRSPDRPNPIGLTLVDLLEINGRILRVRGLDALDGTPILDIKPYEPDLDSQ
;
A
#
# COMPACT_ATOMS: atom_id res chain seq x y z
N MET A 1 21.78 -15.84 -7.31
CA MET A 1 22.27 -16.19 -5.96
C MET A 1 21.09 -16.03 -5.02
N ALA A 2 20.90 -16.93 -4.06
CA ALA A 2 19.84 -16.76 -3.07
C ALA A 2 20.13 -15.47 -2.27
N ARG A 3 19.11 -14.61 -2.13
CA ARG A 3 19.22 -13.37 -1.35
C ARG A 3 19.03 -13.70 0.13
N THR A 4 20.02 -13.33 0.94
CA THR A 4 20.07 -13.63 2.37
C THR A 4 19.97 -12.33 3.16
N ALA A 5 19.08 -12.29 4.14
CA ALA A 5 18.93 -11.13 5.03
C ALA A 5 18.86 -11.54 6.51
N SER A 6 19.26 -10.62 7.38
CA SER A 6 19.03 -10.72 8.82
C SER A 6 17.71 -10.06 9.18
N LEU A 7 16.87 -10.77 9.93
CA LEU A 7 15.58 -10.30 10.44
C LEU A 7 15.66 -10.21 11.96
N TYR A 8 15.59 -9.00 12.50
CA TYR A 8 15.54 -8.74 13.93
C TYR A 8 14.09 -8.50 14.34
N THR A 9 13.63 -9.10 15.43
CA THR A 9 12.23 -9.03 15.86
C THR A 9 12.13 -8.80 17.36
N ASP A 10 11.19 -7.95 17.75
CA ASP A 10 10.89 -7.68 19.15
C ASP A 10 9.37 -7.50 19.38
N GLY A 11 8.89 -7.94 20.54
CA GLY A 11 7.51 -7.80 20.96
C GLY A 11 7.39 -7.18 22.35
N ALA A 12 6.69 -6.05 22.45
CA ALA A 12 6.49 -5.33 23.72
C ALA A 12 5.05 -5.46 24.22
N SER A 13 4.87 -5.61 25.54
CA SER A 13 3.53 -5.59 26.18
C SER A 13 3.53 -4.91 27.55
N ARG A 14 2.62 -3.94 27.74
CA ARG A 14 2.33 -3.26 29.02
C ARG A 14 1.28 -4.02 29.79
N GLY A 15 1.73 -5.05 30.52
CA GLY A 15 0.88 -6.03 31.20
C GLY A 15 0.96 -7.40 30.52
N ASN A 16 0.50 -8.46 31.18
CA ASN A 16 0.64 -9.83 30.65
C ASN A 16 -0.63 -10.68 30.89
N PRO A 17 -1.72 -10.47 30.12
CA PRO A 17 -1.81 -9.67 28.89
C PRO A 17 -2.02 -8.17 29.12
N GLY A 18 -1.67 -7.34 28.14
CA GLY A 18 -1.80 -5.89 28.19
C GLY A 18 -1.75 -5.25 26.80
N LYS A 19 -1.73 -3.92 26.72
CA LYS A 19 -1.49 -3.21 25.44
C LYS A 19 -0.15 -3.69 24.90
N ALA A 20 -0.10 -4.08 23.64
CA ALA A 20 1.06 -4.68 23.03
C ALA A 20 1.38 -4.08 21.66
N ALA A 21 2.64 -4.18 21.29
CA ALA A 21 3.18 -3.75 20.00
C ALA A 21 4.23 -4.75 19.54
N ILE A 22 4.55 -4.69 18.26
CA ILE A 22 5.60 -5.50 17.64
C ILE A 22 6.52 -4.59 16.85
N ALA A 23 7.76 -5.04 16.65
CA ALA A 23 8.67 -4.44 15.71
C ALA A 23 9.51 -5.49 14.99
N TYR A 24 9.98 -5.11 13.80
CA TYR A 24 11.00 -5.86 13.09
C TYR A 24 11.89 -4.97 12.23
N ILE A 25 13.11 -5.45 11.99
CA ILE A 25 14.11 -4.80 11.14
C ILE A 25 14.69 -5.85 10.19
N ILE A 26 14.70 -5.56 8.88
CA ILE A 26 15.28 -6.44 7.84
C ILE A 26 16.53 -5.77 7.29
N ILE A 27 17.66 -6.47 7.32
CA ILE A 27 18.97 -5.99 6.89
C ILE A 27 19.57 -6.96 5.87
N GLU A 28 19.99 -6.45 4.71
CA GLU A 28 20.73 -7.19 3.67
C GLU A 28 22.00 -6.39 3.36
N ASP A 29 23.18 -7.02 3.39
CA ASP A 29 24.48 -6.38 3.11
C ASP A 29 24.70 -5.06 3.89
N ASP A 30 24.48 -5.09 5.21
CA ASP A 30 24.53 -3.93 6.13
C ASP A 30 23.56 -2.78 5.80
N ARG A 31 22.69 -2.97 4.81
CA ARG A 31 21.64 -2.01 4.44
C ARG A 31 20.31 -2.44 5.04
N ILE A 32 19.70 -1.51 5.77
CA ILE A 32 18.34 -1.67 6.25
C ILE A 32 17.37 -1.60 5.07
N LEU A 33 16.73 -2.73 4.76
CA LEU A 33 15.70 -2.82 3.73
C LEU A 33 14.35 -2.35 4.25
N ARG A 34 14.05 -2.63 5.52
CA ARG A 34 12.79 -2.26 6.16
C ARG A 34 12.90 -2.18 7.67
N GLU A 35 12.21 -1.20 8.24
CA GLU A 35 11.92 -1.06 9.66
C GLU A 35 10.42 -0.90 9.83
N HIS A 36 9.85 -1.55 10.83
CA HIS A 36 8.43 -1.46 11.10
C HIS A 36 8.19 -1.62 12.59
N GLY A 37 7.27 -0.83 13.13
CA GLY A 37 6.67 -1.05 14.44
C GLY A 37 5.19 -0.72 14.39
N GLU A 38 4.38 -1.50 15.10
CA GLU A 38 2.93 -1.30 15.13
C GLU A 38 2.31 -1.76 16.46
N ALA A 39 1.26 -1.06 16.87
CA ALA A 39 0.42 -1.49 17.99
C ALA A 39 -0.49 -2.64 17.53
N ILE A 40 -0.54 -3.73 18.30
CA ILE A 40 -1.28 -4.96 17.97
C ILE A 40 -2.47 -5.22 18.90
N GLY A 41 -2.90 -4.19 19.65
CA GLY A 41 -4.01 -4.28 20.59
C GLY A 41 -3.60 -4.92 21.91
N ILE A 42 -4.33 -5.95 22.36
CA ILE A 42 -4.06 -6.65 23.62
C ILE A 42 -3.39 -8.00 23.35
N ALA A 43 -2.23 -8.24 23.93
CA ALA A 43 -1.51 -9.51 23.85
C ALA A 43 -0.68 -9.77 25.12
N THR A 44 -0.18 -10.99 25.28
CA THR A 44 0.92 -11.29 26.22
C THR A 44 2.26 -10.95 25.60
N ASN A 45 3.33 -10.87 26.40
CA ASN A 45 4.69 -10.65 25.87
C ASN A 45 5.04 -11.70 24.82
N ASN A 46 4.89 -12.99 25.15
CA ASN A 46 5.21 -14.09 24.25
C ASN A 46 4.34 -14.11 22.98
N GLU A 47 3.09 -13.66 23.04
CA GLU A 47 2.27 -13.50 21.84
C GLU A 47 2.74 -12.35 20.96
N ALA A 48 3.20 -11.25 21.55
CA ALA A 48 3.79 -10.13 20.82
C ALA A 48 5.06 -10.58 20.09
N GLU A 49 5.96 -11.31 20.77
CA GLU A 49 7.18 -11.88 20.15
C GLU A 49 6.86 -12.72 18.92
N TYR A 50 5.93 -13.66 19.05
CA TYR A 50 5.52 -14.50 17.93
C TYR A 50 4.88 -13.71 16.79
N ARG A 51 4.08 -12.68 17.10
CA ARG A 51 3.48 -11.82 16.09
C ARG A 51 4.54 -10.97 15.37
N ALA A 52 5.56 -10.49 16.08
CA ALA A 52 6.71 -9.80 15.51
C ALA A 52 7.45 -10.71 14.52
N LEU A 53 7.69 -11.97 14.90
CA LEU A 53 8.28 -12.97 14.03
C LEU A 53 7.45 -13.23 12.77
N ILE A 54 6.14 -13.45 12.91
CA ILE A 54 5.25 -13.71 11.78
C ILE A 54 5.23 -12.52 10.82
N ALA A 55 5.10 -11.30 11.35
CA ALA A 55 5.09 -10.07 10.55
C ALA A 55 6.43 -9.87 9.82
N GLY A 56 7.54 -10.07 10.52
CA GLY A 56 8.89 -9.97 9.95
C GLY A 56 9.13 -10.97 8.82
N LEU A 57 8.76 -12.25 9.01
CA LEU A 57 8.90 -13.28 7.97
C LEU A 57 8.02 -12.98 6.75
N LYS A 58 6.78 -12.53 6.95
CA LYS A 58 5.91 -12.12 5.83
C LYS A 58 6.48 -10.91 5.08
N ALA A 59 7.02 -9.94 5.79
CA ALA A 59 7.65 -8.77 5.19
C ALA A 59 8.93 -9.13 4.41
N ALA A 60 9.72 -10.07 4.91
CA ALA A 60 10.90 -10.58 4.21
C ALA A 60 10.52 -11.35 2.94
N ALA A 61 9.46 -12.17 2.97
CA ALA A 61 8.97 -12.87 1.79
C ALA A 61 8.48 -11.88 0.70
N ALA A 62 7.81 -10.80 1.11
CA ALA A 62 7.38 -9.74 0.19
C ALA A 62 8.54 -8.94 -0.45
N LEU A 63 9.76 -9.06 0.08
CA LEU A 63 10.99 -8.47 -0.48
C LEU A 63 11.74 -9.43 -1.42
N ASP A 64 11.16 -10.61 -1.72
CA ASP A 64 11.76 -11.65 -2.56
C ASP A 64 13.12 -12.13 -2.01
N LEU A 65 13.17 -12.32 -0.68
CA LEU A 65 14.29 -12.92 0.03
C LEU A 65 14.10 -14.44 0.11
N HIS A 66 15.17 -15.21 -0.08
CA HIS A 66 15.11 -16.68 -0.12
C HIS A 66 15.72 -17.33 1.14
N GLU A 67 16.62 -16.63 1.83
CA GLU A 67 17.18 -17.07 3.10
C GLU A 67 17.08 -15.97 4.17
N VAL A 68 16.70 -16.35 5.40
CA VAL A 68 16.54 -15.39 6.49
C VAL A 68 17.22 -15.89 7.77
N ALA A 69 18.11 -15.07 8.35
CA ALA A 69 18.65 -15.27 9.68
C ALA A 69 17.83 -14.48 10.70
N VAL A 70 17.01 -15.17 11.50
CA VAL A 70 16.16 -14.53 12.51
C VAL A 70 16.93 -14.35 13.82
N HIS A 71 16.88 -13.13 14.34
CA HIS A 71 17.50 -12.70 15.58
C HIS A 71 16.45 -12.11 16.53
N SER A 72 16.42 -12.57 17.77
CA SER A 72 15.51 -12.09 18.81
C SER A 72 16.14 -12.31 20.19
N ASP A 73 15.77 -11.53 21.20
CA ASP A 73 16.13 -11.80 22.60
C ASP A 73 15.12 -12.75 23.31
N SER A 74 14.02 -13.10 22.64
CA SER A 74 13.02 -14.05 23.14
C SER A 74 13.51 -15.49 23.08
N GLU A 75 14.24 -15.91 24.13
CA GLU A 75 14.75 -17.27 24.24
C GLU A 75 13.66 -18.35 24.08
N LEU A 76 12.46 -18.10 24.61
CA LEU A 76 11.35 -19.04 24.51
C LEU A 76 10.96 -19.28 23.06
N MET A 77 10.73 -18.20 22.30
CA MET A 77 10.34 -18.27 20.90
C MET A 77 11.45 -18.94 20.08
N VAL A 78 12.71 -18.53 20.26
CA VAL A 78 13.86 -19.11 19.55
C VAL A 78 13.99 -20.61 19.85
N LYS A 79 13.91 -21.04 21.12
CA LYS A 79 13.98 -22.47 21.49
C LYS A 79 12.82 -23.28 20.94
N GLN A 80 11.62 -22.70 20.83
CA GLN A 80 10.46 -23.36 20.24
C GLN A 80 10.58 -23.48 18.71
N MET A 81 11.02 -22.43 18.02
CA MET A 81 11.23 -22.44 16.56
C MET A 81 12.39 -23.35 16.11
N ASN A 82 13.38 -23.53 16.98
CA ASN A 82 14.45 -24.53 16.79
C ASN A 82 14.03 -25.95 17.20
N GLY A 83 12.82 -26.16 17.72
CA GLY A 83 12.30 -27.48 18.12
C GLY A 83 12.86 -28.01 19.44
N SER A 84 13.72 -27.26 20.14
CA SER A 84 14.27 -27.65 21.44
C SER A 84 13.19 -27.66 22.52
N TYR A 85 12.20 -26.76 22.43
CA TYR A 85 11.11 -26.63 23.41
C TYR A 85 9.75 -26.90 22.74
N ALA A 86 8.90 -27.68 23.42
CA ALA A 86 7.54 -27.93 22.95
C ALA A 86 6.62 -26.72 23.18
N VAL A 87 5.74 -26.43 22.22
CA VAL A 87 4.70 -25.40 22.35
C VAL A 87 3.44 -26.01 22.97
N ARG A 88 3.27 -25.86 24.29
CA ARG A 88 2.12 -26.41 25.04
C ARG A 88 1.00 -25.41 25.29
N SER A 89 1.26 -24.12 25.16
CA SER A 89 0.27 -23.07 25.39
C SER A 89 -0.78 -23.06 24.28
N ALA A 90 -2.06 -23.18 24.63
CA ALA A 90 -3.17 -23.09 23.69
C ALA A 90 -3.22 -21.74 22.95
N ARG A 91 -2.69 -20.67 23.57
CA ARG A 91 -2.60 -19.32 22.98
C ARG A 91 -1.44 -19.19 21.99
N LEU A 92 -0.32 -19.85 22.26
CA LEU A 92 0.87 -19.80 21.39
C LEU A 92 0.80 -20.80 20.25
N LEU A 93 0.09 -21.92 20.40
CA LEU A 93 0.04 -22.97 19.38
C LEU A 93 -0.45 -22.46 18.01
N PRO A 94 -1.49 -21.60 17.90
CA PRO A 94 -1.88 -21.01 16.62
C PRO A 94 -0.80 -20.10 16.03
N LEU A 95 -0.10 -19.32 16.85
CA LEU A 95 0.96 -18.41 16.40
C LEU A 95 2.20 -19.19 15.96
N TYR A 96 2.56 -20.25 16.67
CA TYR A 96 3.64 -21.15 16.26
C TYR A 96 3.35 -21.81 14.90
N LYS A 97 2.12 -22.26 14.67
CA LYS A 97 1.70 -22.79 13.36
C LYS A 97 1.86 -21.75 12.26
N GLN A 98 1.41 -20.51 12.48
CA GLN A 98 1.57 -19.41 11.53
C GLN A 98 3.04 -19.05 11.28
N ALA A 99 3.88 -19.04 12.32
CA ALA A 99 5.31 -18.80 12.18
C ALA A 99 6.00 -19.92 11.39
N THR A 100 5.56 -21.17 11.57
CA THR A 100 6.06 -22.33 10.82
C THR A 100 5.63 -22.28 9.35
N GLU A 101 4.40 -21.88 9.08
CA GLU A 101 3.91 -21.64 7.72
C GLU A 101 4.70 -20.50 7.06
N ALA A 102 4.91 -19.38 7.75
CA ALA A 102 5.70 -18.28 7.22
C ALA A 102 7.16 -18.68 6.99
N LYS A 103 7.75 -19.50 7.87
CA LYS A 103 9.08 -20.08 7.69
C LYS A 103 9.18 -20.93 6.41
N SER A 104 8.10 -21.63 6.03
CA SER A 104 8.10 -22.49 4.83
C SER A 104 8.17 -21.74 3.50
N MET A 105 8.07 -20.41 3.51
CA MET A 105 8.20 -19.57 2.32
C MET A 105 9.66 -19.35 1.88
N PHE A 106 10.63 -19.82 2.67
CA PHE A 106 12.05 -19.61 2.47
C PHE A 106 12.78 -20.94 2.27
N ASP A 107 13.86 -20.92 1.49
CA ASP A 107 14.75 -22.08 1.31
C ASP A 107 15.44 -22.44 2.63
N ARG A 108 15.79 -21.42 3.42
CA ARG A 108 16.46 -21.59 4.72
C ARG A 108 16.12 -20.47 5.69
N VAL A 109 15.77 -20.86 6.91
CA VAL A 109 15.58 -19.94 8.05
C VAL A 109 16.32 -20.46 9.27
N THR A 110 17.15 -19.62 9.89
CA THR A 110 17.81 -19.90 11.16
C THR A 110 17.25 -19.00 12.26
N PHE A 111 17.29 -19.47 13.52
CA PHE A 111 16.83 -18.72 14.67
C PHE A 111 17.92 -18.67 15.72
N THR A 112 18.36 -17.46 16.06
CA THR A 112 19.44 -17.21 17.02
C THR A 112 18.97 -16.27 18.11
N SER A 113 19.20 -16.64 19.36
CA SER A 113 18.97 -15.75 20.49
C SER A 113 20.13 -14.77 20.59
N LEU A 114 19.86 -13.47 20.63
CA LEU A 114 20.87 -12.45 20.88
C LEU A 114 20.69 -11.82 22.27
N PRO A 115 21.76 -11.27 22.87
CA PRO A 115 21.66 -10.48 24.10
C PRO A 115 20.82 -9.21 23.88
N ARG A 116 20.20 -8.71 24.94
CA ARG A 116 19.42 -7.45 24.92
C ARG A 116 20.28 -6.21 24.66
N GLU A 117 21.59 -6.35 24.85
CA GLU A 117 22.59 -5.32 24.59
C GLU A 117 22.99 -5.24 23.10
N ASP A 118 22.52 -6.17 22.25
CA ASP A 118 22.76 -6.08 20.80
C ASP A 118 22.13 -4.77 20.25
N PRO A 119 22.90 -3.92 19.54
CA PRO A 119 22.40 -2.63 19.08
C PRO A 119 21.17 -2.70 18.18
N THR A 120 21.01 -3.78 17.41
CA THR A 120 19.87 -3.94 16.50
C THR A 120 18.65 -4.46 17.23
N ILE A 121 18.83 -5.33 18.24
CA ILE A 121 17.77 -5.71 19.17
C ILE A 121 17.28 -4.51 19.96
N GLN A 122 18.17 -3.68 20.50
CA GLN A 122 17.78 -2.43 21.19
C GLN A 122 16.98 -1.49 20.28
N LYS A 123 17.33 -1.44 19.00
CA LYS A 123 16.58 -0.66 18.02
C LYS A 123 15.19 -1.25 17.75
N ALA A 124 15.06 -2.57 17.66
CA ALA A 124 13.76 -3.23 17.51
C ALA A 124 12.89 -3.02 18.77
N ASP A 125 13.44 -3.14 19.97
CA ASP A 125 12.75 -2.84 21.24
C ASP A 125 12.30 -1.37 21.31
N ALA A 126 13.16 -0.43 20.90
CA ALA A 126 12.79 0.97 20.83
C ALA A 126 11.60 1.20 19.88
N LEU A 127 11.63 0.61 18.67
CA LEU A 127 10.52 0.69 17.70
C LEU A 127 9.22 0.10 18.27
N ALA A 128 9.28 -1.05 18.96
CA ALA A 128 8.11 -1.67 19.56
C ALA A 128 7.54 -0.78 20.68
N ASN A 129 8.38 -0.21 21.53
CA ASN A 129 7.96 0.69 22.60
C ASN A 129 7.42 2.03 22.08
N GLU A 130 7.99 2.59 21.02
CA GLU A 130 7.45 3.77 20.35
C GLU A 130 6.06 3.51 19.78
N ALA A 131 5.85 2.33 19.18
CA ALA A 131 4.55 1.93 18.66
C ALA A 131 3.54 1.71 19.78
N LEU A 132 3.99 1.15 20.89
CA LEU A 132 3.18 0.94 22.09
C LEU A 132 2.75 2.25 22.76
N ASP A 133 3.62 3.27 22.70
CA ASP A 133 3.35 4.62 23.20
C ASP A 133 2.43 5.45 22.28
N GLY A 134 2.08 4.93 21.09
CA GLY A 134 1.38 5.70 20.08
C GLY A 134 2.22 6.84 19.51
N LYS A 135 3.55 6.76 19.65
CA LYS A 135 4.54 7.67 19.06
C LYS A 135 5.00 7.18 17.69
N MET A 136 4.86 5.89 17.39
CA MET A 136 4.83 5.50 15.99
C MET A 136 3.52 5.94 15.39
N PRO A 137 3.57 6.51 14.19
CA PRO A 137 2.39 7.01 13.58
C PRO A 137 1.33 5.92 13.38
N SER A 138 0.08 6.35 13.47
CA SER A 138 -1.08 5.55 13.06
C SER A 138 -0.85 4.94 11.66
N PRO A 139 -1.60 3.91 11.23
CA PRO A 139 -1.50 3.27 9.90
C PRO A 139 -1.54 4.22 8.70
N VAL A 140 -1.75 5.52 8.92
CA VAL A 140 -1.68 6.60 7.96
C VAL A 140 -0.24 6.98 7.58
N GLU A 141 0.78 6.88 8.46
CA GLU A 141 2.17 7.23 8.06
C GLU A 141 3.05 6.03 7.69
N SER A 142 2.53 4.79 7.78
CA SER A 142 3.10 3.63 7.10
C SER A 142 2.47 3.42 5.71
N TRP A 143 2.23 4.51 4.98
CA TRP A 143 2.09 4.44 3.53
C TRP A 143 3.52 4.50 2.96
N PRO A 144 4.23 3.37 2.74
CA PRO A 144 5.39 3.40 1.85
C PRO A 144 4.84 3.98 0.55
N GLY A 145 5.30 5.19 0.18
CA GLY A 145 4.57 6.09 -0.72
C GLY A 145 3.68 5.36 -1.71
N ALA A 146 2.36 5.55 -1.61
CA ALA A 146 1.41 4.72 -2.35
C ALA A 146 1.76 4.69 -3.85
N PHE A 147 2.07 3.47 -4.33
CA PHE A 147 2.31 3.23 -5.74
C PHE A 147 0.98 2.96 -6.42
N VAL A 148 0.64 3.79 -7.40
CA VAL A 148 -0.50 3.56 -8.28
C VAL A 148 -0.03 2.79 -9.52
N LYS A 149 -0.77 1.75 -9.90
CA LYS A 149 -0.52 1.00 -11.13
C LYS A 149 -1.51 1.50 -12.20
N PRO A 150 -1.04 2.05 -13.32
CA PRO A 150 -1.92 2.32 -14.45
C PRO A 150 -2.59 1.04 -14.94
N ILE A 151 -3.90 1.09 -15.16
CA ILE A 151 -4.69 -0.03 -15.67
C ILE A 151 -5.00 0.08 -17.17
N GLY A 152 -4.65 1.22 -17.76
CA GLY A 152 -4.88 1.50 -19.17
C GLY A 152 -4.37 2.86 -19.58
N ILE A 153 -4.69 3.26 -20.80
CA ILE A 153 -4.21 4.49 -21.42
C ILE A 153 -5.32 5.17 -22.22
N VAL A 154 -5.31 6.49 -22.21
CA VAL A 154 -6.23 7.32 -22.99
C VAL A 154 -5.71 7.49 -24.41
N SER A 155 -6.59 7.35 -25.40
CA SER A 155 -6.42 7.89 -26.73
C SER A 155 -7.46 8.97 -27.00
N SER A 156 -7.00 10.22 -27.17
CA SER A 156 -7.86 11.39 -27.33
C SER A 156 -7.29 12.37 -28.38
N PRO A 157 -8.09 13.32 -28.87
CA PRO A 157 -7.61 14.33 -29.80
C PRO A 157 -6.77 15.42 -29.12
N TYR A 158 -6.70 15.45 -27.79
CA TYR A 158 -6.02 16.50 -27.03
C TYR A 158 -4.54 16.15 -26.86
N LYS A 159 -3.63 16.84 -27.53
CA LYS A 159 -2.20 16.48 -27.54
C LYS A 159 -1.37 17.31 -26.57
N MET A 160 -1.78 18.55 -26.32
CA MET A 160 -1.04 19.52 -25.51
C MET A 160 -1.93 20.13 -24.41
N PRO A 161 -1.33 20.61 -23.30
CA PRO A 161 -2.04 21.40 -22.32
C PRO A 161 -2.76 22.59 -22.97
N GLY A 162 -4.07 22.70 -22.75
CA GLY A 162 -4.93 23.71 -23.37
C GLY A 162 -5.81 23.18 -24.50
N ASP A 163 -5.46 22.04 -25.11
CA ASP A 163 -6.32 21.38 -26.13
C ASP A 163 -7.56 20.77 -25.47
N ALA A 164 -7.37 20.16 -24.29
CA ALA A 164 -8.45 19.54 -23.53
C ALA A 164 -9.40 20.61 -22.97
N PRO A 165 -10.72 20.35 -22.98
CA PRO A 165 -11.68 21.26 -22.39
C PRO A 165 -11.46 21.37 -20.88
N ARG A 166 -11.88 22.50 -20.30
CA ARG A 166 -11.75 22.69 -18.84
C ARG A 166 -12.46 21.61 -18.01
N GLN A 167 -13.54 21.07 -18.55
CA GLN A 167 -14.29 19.93 -18.03
C GLN A 167 -14.87 19.19 -19.24
N GLY A 168 -14.70 17.87 -19.30
CA GLY A 168 -15.03 17.08 -20.49
C GLY A 168 -16.51 17.14 -20.88
N ARG A 169 -17.41 17.28 -19.91
CA ARG A 169 -18.85 17.54 -20.15
C ARG A 169 -19.15 18.81 -20.96
N LEU A 170 -18.25 19.80 -20.98
CA LEU A 170 -18.43 21.05 -21.73
C LEU A 170 -18.08 20.92 -23.21
N ALA A 171 -17.31 19.89 -23.58
CA ALA A 171 -16.98 19.57 -24.96
C ALA A 171 -16.94 18.04 -25.11
N PRO A 172 -18.10 17.40 -25.34
CA PRO A 172 -18.25 15.95 -25.29
C PRO A 172 -17.69 15.29 -26.56
N VAL A 173 -16.38 15.37 -26.74
CA VAL A 173 -15.67 14.73 -27.84
C VAL A 173 -15.52 13.25 -27.53
N GLU A 174 -15.59 12.41 -28.57
CA GLU A 174 -15.34 10.98 -28.43
C GLU A 174 -13.85 10.72 -28.16
N SER A 175 -13.58 9.82 -27.23
CA SER A 175 -12.22 9.35 -26.91
C SER A 175 -12.27 7.85 -26.66
N ARG A 176 -11.09 7.22 -26.63
CA ARG A 176 -10.94 5.79 -26.35
C ARG A 176 -10.12 5.59 -25.10
N ILE A 177 -10.48 4.58 -24.33
CA ILE A 177 -9.68 4.09 -23.22
C ILE A 177 -9.31 2.64 -23.56
N GLU A 178 -8.02 2.35 -23.66
CA GLU A 178 -7.53 0.99 -23.82
C GLU A 178 -7.05 0.47 -22.46
N ILE A 179 -7.67 -0.61 -21.99
CA ILE A 179 -7.29 -1.31 -20.75
C ILE A 179 -6.18 -2.31 -21.04
N TYR A 180 -5.18 -2.41 -20.16
CA TYR A 180 -4.10 -3.36 -20.35
C TYR A 180 -4.58 -4.82 -20.19
N PRO A 181 -3.97 -5.78 -20.90
CA PRO A 181 -4.46 -7.16 -20.97
C PRO A 181 -4.72 -7.82 -19.60
N GLU A 182 -3.85 -7.59 -18.62
CA GLU A 182 -3.96 -8.15 -17.28
C GLU A 182 -5.17 -7.64 -16.47
N TYR A 183 -5.81 -6.55 -16.91
CA TYR A 183 -6.97 -5.94 -16.25
C TYR A 183 -8.28 -6.13 -17.04
N GLU A 184 -8.26 -6.84 -18.17
CA GLU A 184 -9.44 -7.03 -19.04
C GLU A 184 -10.64 -7.63 -18.28
N GLY A 185 -10.40 -8.57 -17.37
CA GLY A 185 -11.46 -9.17 -16.55
C GLY A 185 -12.24 -8.18 -15.69
N GLY A 186 -11.67 -7.00 -15.39
CA GLY A 186 -12.33 -5.93 -14.64
C GLY A 186 -13.41 -5.18 -15.43
N LEU A 187 -13.54 -5.41 -16.74
CA LEU A 187 -14.55 -4.78 -17.59
C LEU A 187 -15.92 -5.46 -17.52
N SER A 188 -15.99 -6.67 -16.97
CA SER A 188 -17.23 -7.43 -16.86
C SER A 188 -18.30 -6.64 -16.10
N GLY A 189 -19.48 -6.49 -16.69
CA GLY A 189 -20.63 -5.77 -16.10
C GLY A 189 -20.67 -4.26 -16.35
N LEU A 190 -19.63 -3.65 -16.94
CA LEU A 190 -19.64 -2.20 -17.19
C LEU A 190 -20.66 -1.76 -18.24
N LEU A 191 -21.09 -2.65 -19.14
CA LEU A 191 -22.13 -2.36 -20.13
C LEU A 191 -23.52 -2.15 -19.52
N ASP A 192 -23.71 -2.50 -18.24
CA ASP A 192 -24.97 -2.26 -17.52
C ASP A 192 -25.14 -0.78 -17.11
N TYR A 193 -24.15 0.07 -17.39
CA TYR A 193 -24.11 1.48 -17.00
C TYR A 193 -23.91 2.42 -18.19
N ASP A 194 -24.73 3.46 -18.28
CA ASP A 194 -24.63 4.49 -19.33
C ASP A 194 -23.48 5.48 -19.08
N LYS A 195 -23.03 5.61 -17.83
CA LYS A 195 -22.06 6.60 -17.40
C LYS A 195 -21.04 6.00 -16.45
N LEU A 196 -19.79 6.42 -16.62
CA LEU A 196 -18.67 5.95 -15.83
C LEU A 196 -17.89 7.13 -15.25
N PHE A 197 -17.44 7.01 -14.01
CA PHE A 197 -16.33 7.78 -13.50
C PHE A 197 -15.02 7.17 -13.98
N ILE A 198 -14.21 8.01 -14.63
CA ILE A 198 -12.87 7.68 -15.07
C ILE A 198 -11.90 8.41 -14.16
N PHE A 199 -11.01 7.64 -13.52
CA PHE A 199 -9.90 8.16 -12.75
C PHE A 199 -8.63 8.07 -13.57
N CYS A 200 -7.96 9.19 -13.76
CA CYS A 200 -6.73 9.26 -14.56
C CYS A 200 -5.60 9.95 -13.78
N TRP A 201 -4.37 9.68 -14.18
CA TRP A 201 -3.20 10.35 -13.63
C TRP A 201 -2.74 11.44 -14.58
N PHE A 202 -2.94 12.72 -14.23
CA PHE A 202 -2.43 13.85 -15.02
C PHE A 202 -0.91 13.96 -14.84
N ASP A 203 -0.22 13.10 -15.59
CA ASP A 203 1.23 12.90 -15.62
C ASP A 203 2.04 14.17 -15.92
N ARG A 204 1.42 15.16 -16.56
CA ARG A 204 2.04 16.44 -16.95
C ARG A 204 1.77 17.59 -15.94
N SER A 205 1.10 17.33 -14.82
CA SER A 205 0.74 18.35 -13.84
C SER A 205 1.85 18.65 -12.82
N ARG A 206 1.87 19.89 -12.32
CA ARG A 206 2.76 20.28 -11.21
C ARG A 206 2.20 19.78 -9.88
N ARG A 207 3.05 19.15 -9.09
CA ARG A 207 2.65 18.47 -7.84
C ARG A 207 2.93 19.26 -6.56
N ASP A 208 3.78 20.27 -6.65
CA ASP A 208 4.16 21.17 -5.56
C ASP A 208 3.19 22.36 -5.40
N GLN A 209 2.26 22.53 -6.34
CA GLN A 209 1.34 23.66 -6.35
C GLN A 209 0.15 23.46 -5.40
N LEU A 210 0.02 24.35 -4.42
CA LEU A 210 -1.07 24.34 -3.42
C LEU A 210 -2.11 25.44 -3.63
N ARG A 211 -1.85 26.41 -4.51
CA ARG A 211 -2.75 27.53 -4.82
C ARG A 211 -2.83 27.77 -6.33
N VAL A 212 -4.02 28.14 -6.79
CA VAL A 212 -4.30 28.41 -8.21
C VAL A 212 -5.27 29.57 -8.35
N GLU A 213 -5.10 30.36 -9.40
CA GLU A 213 -6.05 31.39 -9.80
C GLU A 213 -7.19 30.77 -10.63
N ARG A 214 -8.45 31.12 -10.34
CA ARG A 214 -9.58 30.56 -11.09
C ARG A 214 -9.76 31.25 -12.44
N PRO A 215 -9.73 30.52 -13.56
CA PRO A 215 -10.05 31.11 -14.86
C PRO A 215 -11.46 31.72 -14.85
N GLY A 216 -11.57 33.01 -15.16
CA GLY A 216 -12.86 33.70 -15.39
C GLY A 216 -13.72 34.00 -14.15
N ARG A 217 -13.28 33.66 -12.93
CA ARG A 217 -13.99 34.00 -11.68
C ARG A 217 -13.20 34.91 -10.73
N GLY A 218 -11.92 35.13 -11.02
CA GLY A 218 -11.01 35.94 -10.20
C GLY A 218 -10.66 35.30 -8.86
N GLY A 219 -9.49 35.68 -8.33
CA GLY A 219 -9.05 35.32 -6.98
C GLY A 219 -8.34 33.97 -6.85
N VAL A 220 -7.37 33.95 -5.95
CA VAL A 220 -6.57 32.76 -5.61
C VAL A 220 -7.35 31.86 -4.64
N ARG A 221 -7.25 30.55 -4.85
CA ARG A 221 -7.81 29.53 -3.97
C ARG A 221 -6.82 28.38 -3.77
N GLY A 222 -6.96 27.67 -2.66
CA GLY A 222 -6.24 26.41 -2.47
C GLY A 222 -6.71 25.37 -3.50
N VAL A 223 -5.80 24.52 -4.00
CA VAL A 223 -6.11 23.54 -5.07
C VAL A 223 -7.21 22.56 -4.66
N PHE A 224 -7.33 22.21 -3.38
CA PHE A 224 -8.37 21.33 -2.85
C PHE A 224 -9.79 21.92 -2.89
N ALA A 225 -9.92 23.25 -3.01
CA ALA A 225 -11.21 23.91 -3.24
C ALA A 225 -11.54 24.07 -4.74
N THR A 226 -10.79 23.39 -5.63
CA THR A 226 -10.88 23.52 -7.09
C THR A 226 -10.72 22.17 -7.79
N ARG A 227 -10.92 22.17 -9.12
CA ARG A 227 -10.63 21.04 -10.01
C ARG A 227 -9.35 21.25 -10.83
N SER A 228 -8.41 22.07 -10.35
CA SER A 228 -7.12 22.27 -11.02
C SER A 228 -6.36 20.94 -11.18
N PRO A 229 -5.76 20.64 -12.34
CA PRO A 229 -4.98 19.43 -12.53
C PRO A 229 -3.66 19.48 -11.74
N ASP A 230 -3.10 20.67 -11.51
CA ASP A 230 -1.95 20.89 -10.61
C ASP A 230 -2.38 20.71 -9.15
N ARG A 231 -1.85 19.67 -8.50
CA ARG A 231 -2.13 19.25 -7.11
C ARG A 231 -1.15 18.14 -6.66
N PRO A 232 -0.99 17.88 -5.34
CA PRO A 232 -0.04 16.88 -4.82
C PRO A 232 -0.17 15.48 -5.43
N ASN A 233 -1.40 14.99 -5.59
CA ASN A 233 -1.73 13.76 -6.29
C ASN A 233 -2.65 14.12 -7.47
N PRO A 234 -2.10 14.26 -8.69
CA PRO A 234 -2.82 14.78 -9.86
C PRO A 234 -3.80 13.76 -10.44
N ILE A 235 -4.73 13.31 -9.60
CA ILE A 235 -5.82 12.40 -9.99
C ILE A 235 -6.92 13.24 -10.62
N GLY A 236 -7.17 13.00 -11.91
CA GLY A 236 -8.33 13.49 -12.63
C GLY A 236 -9.55 12.61 -12.34
N LEU A 237 -10.71 13.24 -12.18
CA LEU A 237 -12.00 12.58 -12.03
C LEU A 237 -12.95 13.15 -13.09
N THR A 238 -13.33 12.30 -14.03
CA THR A 238 -14.16 12.71 -15.18
C THR A 238 -15.34 11.78 -15.33
N LEU A 239 -16.53 12.34 -15.43
CA LEU A 239 -17.77 11.59 -15.65
C LEU A 239 -18.06 11.57 -17.16
N VAL A 240 -17.97 10.39 -17.76
CA VAL A 240 -18.12 10.17 -19.20
C VAL A 240 -19.40 9.40 -19.51
N ASP A 241 -19.90 9.57 -20.73
CA ASP A 241 -20.91 8.66 -21.30
C ASP A 241 -20.18 7.44 -21.89
N LEU A 242 -20.61 6.23 -21.55
CA LEU A 242 -20.14 4.99 -22.17
C LEU A 242 -20.89 4.80 -23.49
N LEU A 243 -20.15 4.66 -24.60
CA LEU A 243 -20.74 4.45 -25.93
C LEU A 243 -20.68 2.98 -26.36
N GLU A 244 -19.54 2.34 -26.11
CA GLU A 244 -19.27 0.97 -26.54
C GLU A 244 -18.10 0.38 -25.75
N ILE A 245 -18.11 -0.94 -25.53
CA ILE A 245 -16.93 -1.72 -25.13
C ILE A 245 -16.67 -2.78 -26.19
N ASN A 246 -15.48 -2.76 -26.79
CA ASN A 246 -15.03 -3.76 -27.77
C ASN A 246 -13.69 -4.36 -27.32
N GLY A 247 -13.75 -5.57 -26.78
CA GLY A 247 -12.63 -6.20 -26.07
C GLY A 247 -12.14 -5.28 -24.94
N ARG A 248 -10.87 -4.87 -25.02
CA ARG A 248 -10.23 -3.98 -24.03
C ARG A 248 -10.42 -2.49 -24.29
N ILE A 249 -11.17 -2.10 -25.32
CA ILE A 249 -11.32 -0.71 -25.75
C ILE A 249 -12.70 -0.19 -25.38
N LEU A 250 -12.75 0.84 -24.55
CA LEU A 250 -13.97 1.58 -24.23
C LEU A 250 -14.01 2.82 -25.11
N ARG A 251 -15.11 3.01 -25.85
CA ARG A 251 -15.42 4.27 -26.51
C ARG A 251 -16.29 5.10 -25.57
N VAL A 252 -15.83 6.30 -25.27
CA VAL A 252 -16.46 7.18 -24.28
C VAL A 252 -16.61 8.59 -24.82
N ARG A 253 -17.52 9.36 -24.23
CA ARG A 253 -17.73 10.77 -24.57
C ARG A 253 -17.62 11.66 -23.33
N GLY A 254 -16.96 12.80 -23.48
CA GLY A 254 -16.84 13.79 -22.39
C GLY A 254 -15.67 13.54 -21.45
N LEU A 255 -14.62 12.88 -21.94
CA LEU A 255 -13.32 12.81 -21.29
C LEU A 255 -12.53 14.12 -21.53
N ASP A 256 -11.76 14.56 -20.56
CA ASP A 256 -10.91 15.78 -20.61
C ASP A 256 -9.42 15.47 -20.34
N ALA A 257 -8.99 14.25 -20.65
CA ALA A 257 -7.63 13.79 -20.49
C ALA A 257 -6.85 13.87 -21.82
N LEU A 258 -5.58 14.26 -21.74
CA LEU A 258 -4.68 14.29 -22.89
C LEU A 258 -4.43 12.88 -23.43
N ASP A 259 -4.05 12.81 -24.70
CA ASP A 259 -3.60 11.58 -25.34
C ASP A 259 -2.40 11.01 -24.59
N GLY A 260 -2.42 9.70 -24.37
CA GLY A 260 -1.42 8.99 -23.59
C GLY A 260 -1.57 9.12 -22.07
N THR A 261 -2.59 9.82 -21.56
CA THR A 261 -2.81 9.93 -20.11
C THR A 261 -3.11 8.55 -19.50
N PRO A 262 -2.41 8.14 -18.41
CA PRO A 262 -2.69 6.88 -17.72
C PRO A 262 -4.06 6.84 -17.05
N ILE A 263 -4.74 5.70 -17.15
CA ILE A 263 -5.96 5.39 -16.39
C ILE A 263 -5.57 4.67 -15.10
N LEU A 264 -6.19 5.08 -13.99
CA LEU A 264 -5.98 4.49 -12.67
C LEU A 264 -7.13 3.59 -12.23
N ASP A 265 -8.37 4.01 -12.50
CA ASP A 265 -9.56 3.33 -12.02
C ASP A 265 -10.80 3.70 -12.86
N ILE A 266 -11.81 2.83 -12.85
CA ILE A 266 -13.10 3.03 -13.52
C ILE A 266 -14.20 2.61 -12.54
N LYS A 267 -15.22 3.45 -12.38
CA LYS A 267 -16.39 3.14 -11.54
C LYS A 267 -17.68 3.46 -12.26
N PRO A 268 -18.76 2.68 -12.04
CA PRO A 268 -20.08 3.10 -12.47
C PRO A 268 -20.47 4.42 -11.80
N TYR A 269 -21.24 5.24 -12.51
CA TYR A 269 -21.96 6.36 -11.91
C TYR A 269 -23.35 5.89 -11.49
N GLU A 270 -23.68 6.08 -10.21
CA GLU A 270 -24.97 5.72 -9.64
C GLU A 270 -25.69 6.98 -9.15
N PRO A 271 -26.77 7.42 -9.82
CA PRO A 271 -27.47 8.66 -9.46
C PRO A 271 -27.84 8.75 -7.99
N ASP A 272 -28.31 7.65 -7.40
CA ASP A 272 -28.75 7.60 -6.00
C ASP A 272 -27.60 7.83 -5.01
N LEU A 273 -26.35 7.52 -5.39
CA LEU A 273 -25.17 7.71 -4.56
C LEU A 273 -24.43 9.01 -4.87
N ASP A 274 -24.36 9.38 -6.15
CA ASP A 274 -23.41 10.36 -6.66
C ASP A 274 -24.02 11.73 -6.99
N SER A 275 -25.34 11.90 -6.82
CA SER A 275 -26.05 13.16 -7.11
C SER A 275 -26.63 13.88 -5.89
N GLN A 276 -26.33 13.40 -4.68
CA GLN A 276 -26.78 14.00 -3.41
C GLN A 276 -26.06 15.30 -3.05
#